data_AF-A0A0F4YLU8-F1
#
_entry.id   AF-A0A0F4YLU8-F1
#
_cell.length_a   1.000
_cell.length_b   1.000
_cell.length_c   1.000
_cell.angle_alpha   90.00
_cell.angle_beta   90.00
_cell.angle_gamma   90.00
#
_symmetry.space_group_name_H-M   'P 1'
#
loop_
_entity.id
_entity.type
_entity.pdbx_description
1 polymer ?
#
loop_
_entity_poly.entity_id
_entity_poly.type
_entity_poly.pdbx_seq_one_letter_code
_entity_poly.pdbx_strand_id
1 'polypeptide(L)'
;MASSSSPSFLGLRGQPLVYAVTLCCSIGFLLFGYDLGFMGGLTTSPEFLAVFNNPGSSLLAFLVASYEVGSMFGAVSQFAMGDRFGRKPNNIAGAVIVAIGATLQASSFGLAQFLVGRLVAGFGLGIMTTVIPIWLSECTTPKSRGRMMAMQLSNLIMGLIIANWLDYGMASYPGSIQWRLPCAFQIVFCIIVVVFMPFLPESPRWLCAAEKLPRA
;
A
#
# COMPACT_ATOMS: atom_id res chain seq x y z
N MET A 1 21.01 30.49 -24.70
CA MET A 1 21.46 29.69 -23.52
C MET A 1 20.36 29.77 -22.47
N ALA A 2 19.28 29.01 -22.64
CA ALA A 2 18.17 29.00 -21.68
C ALA A 2 18.53 28.02 -20.56
N SER A 3 18.83 28.54 -19.37
CA SER A 3 18.95 27.71 -18.17
C SER A 3 17.59 27.09 -17.89
N SER A 4 17.39 25.82 -18.24
CA SER A 4 16.20 25.08 -17.86
C SER A 4 16.22 24.91 -16.34
N SER A 5 15.49 25.78 -15.64
CA SER A 5 15.31 25.68 -14.21
C SER A 5 14.39 24.48 -13.93
N SER A 6 14.99 23.29 -13.83
CA SER A 6 14.27 22.08 -13.43
C SER A 6 13.59 22.32 -12.07
N PRO A 7 12.29 22.00 -11.92
CA PRO A 7 11.55 22.26 -10.70
C PRO A 7 12.21 21.54 -9.51
N SER A 8 12.44 22.27 -8.41
CA SER A 8 12.93 21.70 -7.16
C SER A 8 11.75 21.15 -6.37
N PHE A 9 11.69 19.84 -6.18
CA PHE A 9 10.79 19.23 -5.21
C PHE A 9 11.53 19.16 -3.87
N LEU A 10 10.99 19.81 -2.83
CA LEU A 10 11.61 19.94 -1.50
C LEU A 10 13.03 20.57 -1.48
N GLY A 11 13.44 21.27 -2.54
CA GLY A 11 14.81 21.80 -2.64
C GLY A 11 15.88 20.74 -2.95
N LEU A 12 15.50 19.48 -3.17
CA LEU A 12 16.42 18.37 -3.45
C LEU A 12 16.57 18.15 -4.95
N ARG A 13 17.81 17.91 -5.41
CA ARG A 13 18.15 17.58 -6.80
C ARG A 13 19.11 16.38 -6.85
N GLY A 14 18.97 15.53 -7.87
CA GLY A 14 19.87 14.39 -8.10
C GLY A 14 19.63 13.20 -7.14
N GLN A 15 20.72 12.61 -6.64
CA GLN A 15 20.67 11.43 -5.75
C GLN A 15 19.80 11.56 -4.48
N PRO A 16 19.81 12.68 -3.73
CA PRO A 16 18.96 12.79 -2.53
C PRO A 16 17.45 12.81 -2.85
N LEU A 17 17.05 13.32 -4.03
CA LEU A 17 15.66 13.24 -4.49
C LEU A 17 15.25 11.79 -4.79
N VAL A 18 16.17 11.02 -5.40
CA VAL A 18 15.99 9.60 -5.69
C VAL A 18 15.86 8.79 -4.40
N TYR A 19 16.65 9.09 -3.37
CA TYR A 19 16.49 8.47 -2.04
C TYR A 19 15.15 8.83 -1.38
N ALA A 20 14.70 10.08 -1.45
CA ALA A 20 13.40 10.50 -0.92
C ALA A 20 12.23 9.78 -1.62
N VAL A 21 12.30 9.64 -2.95
CA VAL A 21 11.34 8.83 -3.74
C VAL A 21 11.34 7.38 -3.29
N THR A 22 12.53 6.81 -3.08
CA THR A 22 12.66 5.42 -2.64
C THR A 22 12.08 5.20 -1.26
N LEU A 23 12.31 6.13 -0.32
CA LEU A 23 11.74 6.07 1.02
C LEU A 23 10.21 6.12 0.96
N CYS A 24 9.63 7.00 0.15
CA CYS A 24 8.16 7.07 0.01
C CYS A 24 7.58 5.81 -0.66
N CYS A 25 8.21 5.31 -1.73
CA CYS A 25 7.84 4.05 -2.37
C CYS A 25 7.96 2.87 -1.39
N SER A 26 8.99 2.88 -0.53
CA SER A 26 9.22 1.86 0.48
C SER A 26 8.13 1.83 1.54
N ILE A 27 7.57 2.99 1.93
CA ILE A 27 6.44 3.06 2.86
C ILE A 27 5.18 2.39 2.26
N GLY A 28 4.92 2.57 0.96
CA GLY A 28 3.82 1.87 0.29
C GLY A 28 3.99 0.35 0.24
N PHE A 29 5.22 -0.14 0.08
CA PHE A 29 5.52 -1.58 0.17
C PHE A 29 5.53 -2.10 1.60
N LEU A 30 5.85 -1.26 2.58
CA LEU A 30 5.71 -1.58 3.98
C LEU A 30 4.23 -1.79 4.35
N LEU A 31 3.32 -0.92 3.87
CA LEU A 31 1.87 -1.14 3.96
C LEU A 31 1.46 -2.48 3.35
N PHE A 32 1.95 -2.80 2.14
CA PHE A 32 1.68 -4.11 1.52
C PHE A 32 2.16 -5.27 2.40
N GLY A 33 3.38 -5.18 2.94
CA GLY A 33 3.93 -6.19 3.84
C GLY A 33 3.12 -6.34 5.14
N TYR A 34 2.66 -5.22 5.69
CA TYR A 34 1.80 -5.20 6.86
C TYR A 34 0.49 -5.96 6.59
N ASP A 35 -0.14 -5.71 5.43
CA ASP A 35 -1.40 -6.34 5.04
C ASP A 35 -1.31 -7.87 4.88
N LEU A 36 -0.14 -8.36 4.44
CA LEU A 36 0.14 -9.80 4.38
C LEU A 36 0.27 -10.44 5.77
N GLY A 37 0.70 -9.68 6.77
CA GLY A 37 1.07 -10.20 8.09
C GLY A 37 -0.07 -10.25 9.08
N PHE A 38 -0.88 -9.19 9.16
CA PHE A 38 -1.81 -9.03 10.29
C PHE A 38 -2.93 -10.09 10.30
N MET A 39 -3.23 -10.72 9.15
CA MET A 39 -4.21 -11.81 9.15
C MET A 39 -3.73 -13.10 9.80
N GLY A 40 -2.42 -13.31 9.87
CA GLY A 40 -1.85 -14.48 10.53
C GLY A 40 -2.26 -14.51 12.01
N GLY A 41 -2.14 -13.39 12.71
CA GLY A 41 -2.56 -13.29 14.11
C GLY A 41 -4.07 -13.28 14.29
N LEU A 42 -4.81 -12.56 13.44
CA LEU A 42 -6.26 -12.42 13.57
C LEU A 42 -7.03 -13.74 13.41
N THR A 43 -6.62 -14.59 12.48
CA THR A 43 -7.30 -15.87 12.21
C THR A 43 -7.17 -16.90 13.34
N THR A 44 -6.23 -16.68 14.27
CA THR A 44 -6.03 -17.53 15.46
C THR A 44 -6.62 -16.92 16.74
N SER A 45 -7.12 -15.68 16.68
CA SER A 45 -7.68 -14.97 17.84
C SER A 45 -9.07 -15.51 18.21
N PRO A 46 -9.29 -15.97 19.46
CA PRO A 46 -10.59 -16.46 19.92
C PRO A 46 -11.67 -15.37 19.90
N GLU A 47 -11.29 -14.11 20.18
CA GLU A 47 -12.20 -12.95 20.13
C GLU A 47 -12.68 -12.67 18.70
N PHE A 48 -11.79 -12.78 17.71
CA PHE A 48 -12.14 -12.65 16.30
C PHE A 48 -13.11 -13.77 15.88
N LEU A 49 -12.79 -15.01 16.24
CA LEU A 49 -13.65 -16.16 15.92
C LEU A 49 -15.02 -16.06 16.61
N ALA A 50 -15.08 -15.58 17.85
CA ALA A 50 -16.32 -15.39 18.59
C ALA A 50 -17.25 -14.38 17.93
N VAL A 51 -16.72 -13.25 17.43
CA VAL A 51 -17.51 -12.22 16.70
C VAL A 51 -18.15 -12.77 15.43
N PHE A 52 -17.54 -13.78 14.81
CA PHE A 52 -18.00 -14.33 13.54
C PHE A 52 -18.64 -15.72 13.65
N ASN A 53 -19.09 -16.11 14.85
CA ASN A 53 -19.74 -17.39 15.14
C ASN A 53 -18.86 -18.63 14.81
N ASN A 54 -17.56 -18.57 15.14
CA ASN A 54 -16.59 -19.63 14.91
C ASN A 54 -16.61 -20.16 13.46
N PRO A 55 -16.20 -19.32 12.49
CA PRO A 55 -16.18 -19.72 11.09
C PRO A 55 -15.24 -20.92 10.88
N GLY A 56 -15.67 -21.90 10.10
CA GLY A 56 -14.83 -23.05 9.72
C GLY A 56 -13.56 -22.61 8.98
N SER A 57 -12.55 -23.48 8.95
CA SER A 57 -11.25 -23.23 8.31
C SER A 57 -11.35 -22.80 6.83
N SER A 58 -12.33 -23.33 6.10
CA SER A 58 -12.63 -22.95 4.71
C SER A 58 -13.10 -21.50 4.59
N LEU A 59 -13.94 -21.03 5.52
CA LEU A 59 -14.44 -19.66 5.51
C LEU A 59 -13.35 -18.66 5.92
N LEU A 60 -12.49 -19.02 6.89
CA LEU A 60 -11.32 -18.21 7.24
C LEU A 60 -10.36 -18.07 6.05
N ALA A 61 -10.07 -19.18 5.36
CA ALA A 61 -9.25 -19.15 4.16
C ALA A 61 -9.87 -18.26 3.06
N PHE A 62 -11.20 -18.33 2.89
CA PHE A 62 -11.93 -17.47 1.96
C PHE A 62 -11.85 -15.99 2.35
N LEU A 63 -11.96 -15.65 3.64
CA LEU A 63 -11.82 -14.27 4.13
C LEU A 63 -10.42 -13.71 3.83
N VAL A 64 -9.37 -14.50 4.03
CA VAL A 64 -8.00 -14.11 3.65
C VAL A 64 -7.88 -13.94 2.14
N ALA A 65 -8.34 -14.93 1.36
CA ALA A 65 -8.24 -14.92 -0.10
C ALA A 65 -9.05 -13.80 -0.78
N SER A 66 -10.15 -13.36 -0.17
CA SER A 66 -10.99 -12.27 -0.71
C SER A 66 -10.21 -10.97 -0.94
N TYR A 67 -9.18 -10.71 -0.14
CA TYR A 67 -8.30 -9.57 -0.32
C TYR A 67 -7.52 -9.65 -1.64
N GLU A 68 -6.97 -10.82 -1.97
CA GLU A 68 -6.24 -11.06 -3.22
C GLU A 68 -7.17 -10.98 -4.44
N VAL A 69 -8.41 -11.43 -4.30
CA VAL A 69 -9.43 -11.24 -5.35
C VAL A 69 -9.67 -9.74 -5.60
N GLY A 70 -9.81 -8.93 -4.55
CA GLY A 70 -9.89 -7.47 -4.68
C GLY A 70 -8.65 -6.88 -5.37
N SER A 71 -7.46 -7.32 -4.95
CA SER A 71 -6.16 -6.89 -5.50
C SER A 71 -6.04 -7.19 -6.99
N MET A 72 -6.49 -8.38 -7.43
CA MET A 72 -6.54 -8.74 -8.84
C MET A 72 -7.36 -7.74 -9.67
N PHE A 73 -8.57 -7.38 -9.21
CA PHE A 73 -9.39 -6.37 -9.90
C PHE A 73 -8.76 -4.98 -9.86
N GLY A 74 -8.10 -4.61 -8.75
CA GLY A 74 -7.35 -3.37 -8.62
C GLY A 74 -6.22 -3.27 -9.65
N ALA A 75 -5.42 -4.34 -9.80
CA ALA A 75 -4.34 -4.41 -10.77
C ALA A 75 -4.86 -4.35 -12.23
N VAL A 76 -5.94 -5.06 -12.56
CA VAL A 76 -6.58 -5.01 -13.88
C VAL A 76 -7.10 -3.60 -14.18
N SER A 77 -7.65 -2.89 -13.19
CA SER A 77 -8.08 -1.50 -13.37
C SER A 77 -6.91 -0.58 -13.73
N GLN A 78 -5.73 -0.80 -13.12
CA GLN A 78 -4.51 -0.05 -13.46
C GLN A 78 -3.99 -0.39 -14.85
N PHE A 79 -4.14 -1.61 -15.33
CA PHE A 79 -3.79 -1.92 -16.72
C PHE A 79 -4.61 -1.08 -17.71
N ALA A 80 -5.90 -0.86 -17.45
CA ALA A 80 -6.77 -0.08 -18.33
C ALA A 80 -6.62 1.44 -18.17
N MET A 81 -6.40 1.94 -16.94
CA MET A 81 -6.49 3.37 -16.61
C MET A 81 -5.16 3.99 -16.15
N GLY A 82 -4.13 3.17 -15.94
CA GLY A 82 -2.91 3.54 -15.21
C GLY A 82 -2.08 4.62 -15.90
N ASP A 83 -2.07 4.64 -17.23
CA ASP A 83 -1.26 5.60 -18.00
C ASP A 83 -1.93 6.97 -18.17
N ARG A 84 -3.25 7.06 -17.96
CA ARG A 84 -4.02 8.28 -18.21
C ARG A 84 -3.86 9.34 -17.12
N PHE A 85 -3.75 8.93 -15.86
CA PHE A 85 -3.75 9.84 -14.71
C PHE A 85 -2.36 10.10 -14.11
N GLY A 86 -1.35 9.30 -14.45
CA GLY A 86 0.00 9.39 -13.86
C GLY A 86 0.17 8.50 -12.64
N ARG A 87 1.40 8.40 -12.10
CA ARG A 87 1.72 7.44 -11.04
C ARG A 87 1.34 7.97 -9.66
N LYS A 88 1.56 9.26 -9.40
CA LYS A 88 1.23 9.91 -8.12
C LYS A 88 -0.26 9.83 -7.76
N PRO A 89 -1.21 10.31 -8.60
CA PRO A 89 -2.62 10.31 -8.21
C PRO A 89 -3.20 8.90 -8.10
N ASN A 90 -2.72 7.93 -8.88
CA ASN A 90 -3.20 6.55 -8.78
C ASN A 90 -2.84 5.93 -7.43
N ASN A 91 -1.64 6.20 -6.91
CA ASN A 91 -1.23 5.67 -5.63
C ASN A 91 -1.87 6.41 -4.45
N ILE A 92 -2.16 7.72 -4.57
CA ILE A 92 -3.01 8.44 -3.60
C ILE A 92 -4.43 7.84 -3.58
N ALA A 93 -5.03 7.64 -4.75
CA ALA A 93 -6.36 7.03 -4.87
C ALA A 93 -6.37 5.62 -4.27
N GLY A 94 -5.35 4.81 -4.56
CA GLY A 94 -5.15 3.49 -3.95
C GLY A 94 -5.11 3.56 -2.42
N ALA A 95 -4.28 4.44 -1.85
CA ALA A 95 -4.16 4.60 -0.40
C ALA A 95 -5.47 5.06 0.27
N VAL A 96 -6.24 5.95 -0.38
CA VAL A 96 -7.56 6.36 0.11
C VAL A 96 -8.55 5.20 0.11
N ILE A 97 -8.57 4.39 -0.96
CA ILE A 97 -9.43 3.20 -1.05
C ILE A 97 -9.05 2.18 0.03
N VAL A 98 -7.75 1.96 0.24
CA VAL A 98 -7.25 1.10 1.32
C VAL A 98 -7.73 1.60 2.69
N ALA A 99 -7.61 2.90 2.97
CA ALA A 99 -8.07 3.48 4.22
C ALA A 99 -9.59 3.30 4.45
N ILE A 100 -10.41 3.42 3.39
CA ILE A 100 -11.85 3.14 3.45
C ILE A 100 -12.10 1.66 3.80
N GLY A 101 -11.43 0.75 3.11
CA GLY A 101 -11.54 -0.69 3.38
C GLY A 101 -11.09 -1.07 4.79
N ALA A 102 -10.00 -0.49 5.28
CA ALA A 102 -9.50 -0.67 6.64
C ALA A 102 -10.50 -0.16 7.70
N THR A 103 -11.13 0.99 7.46
CA THR A 103 -12.17 1.55 8.33
C THR A 103 -13.40 0.64 8.39
N LEU A 104 -13.82 0.08 7.25
CA LEU A 104 -14.92 -0.88 7.19
C LEU A 104 -14.60 -2.18 7.94
N GLN A 105 -13.35 -2.67 7.85
CA GLN A 105 -12.90 -3.85 8.59
C GLN A 105 -12.87 -3.59 10.10
N ALA A 106 -12.27 -2.49 10.54
CA ALA A 106 -12.13 -2.14 11.95
C ALA A 106 -13.48 -1.85 12.64
N SER A 107 -14.47 -1.34 11.89
CA SER A 107 -15.83 -1.08 12.37
C SER A 107 -16.80 -2.26 12.18
N SER A 108 -16.30 -3.41 11.72
CA SER A 108 -17.18 -4.53 11.37
C SER A 108 -17.81 -5.20 12.61
N PHE A 109 -19.08 -5.57 12.47
CA PHE A 109 -19.83 -6.37 13.45
C PHE A 109 -20.35 -7.69 12.85
N GLY A 110 -20.04 -7.95 11.57
CA GLY A 110 -20.50 -9.14 10.86
C GLY A 110 -19.61 -9.50 9.67
N LEU A 111 -19.67 -10.78 9.28
CA LEU A 111 -18.81 -11.37 8.25
C LEU A 111 -18.92 -10.65 6.89
N ALA A 112 -20.13 -10.30 6.48
CA ALA A 112 -20.37 -9.66 5.18
C ALA A 112 -19.69 -8.27 5.10
N GLN A 113 -19.79 -7.47 6.16
CA GLN A 113 -19.14 -6.15 6.22
C GLN A 113 -17.62 -6.28 6.20
N PHE A 114 -17.07 -7.24 6.94
CA PHE A 114 -15.63 -7.52 6.93
C PHE A 114 -15.14 -7.95 5.53
N LEU A 115 -15.89 -8.83 4.86
CA LEU A 115 -15.59 -9.29 3.49
C LEU A 115 -15.64 -8.15 2.47
N VAL A 116 -16.62 -7.25 2.57
CA VAL A 116 -16.69 -6.06 1.71
C VAL A 116 -15.48 -5.15 1.98
N GLY A 117 -15.15 -4.91 3.25
CA GLY A 117 -13.97 -4.13 3.62
C GLY A 117 -12.67 -4.74 3.08
N ARG A 118 -12.60 -6.07 2.97
CA ARG A 118 -11.46 -6.79 2.37
C ARG A 118 -11.35 -6.59 0.88
N LEU A 119 -12.44 -6.73 0.15
CA LEU A 119 -12.46 -6.53 -1.30
C LEU A 119 -12.09 -5.09 -1.65
N VAL A 120 -12.62 -4.12 -0.89
CA VAL A 120 -12.31 -2.69 -1.09
C VAL A 120 -10.85 -2.40 -0.76
N ALA A 121 -10.34 -2.86 0.40
CA ALA A 121 -8.93 -2.66 0.74
C ALA A 121 -7.99 -3.33 -0.27
N GLY A 122 -8.31 -4.55 -0.68
CA GLY A 122 -7.57 -5.29 -1.70
C GLY A 122 -7.54 -4.54 -3.03
N PHE A 123 -8.66 -3.99 -3.49
CA PHE A 123 -8.72 -3.20 -4.71
C PHE A 123 -7.78 -1.99 -4.67
N GLY A 124 -7.77 -1.25 -3.56
CA GLY A 124 -6.84 -0.12 -3.36
C GLY A 124 -5.38 -0.56 -3.36
N LEU A 125 -5.07 -1.67 -2.69
CA LEU A 125 -3.71 -2.22 -2.67
C LEU A 125 -3.26 -2.67 -4.06
N GLY A 126 -4.10 -3.37 -4.82
CA GLY A 126 -3.77 -3.84 -6.16
C GLY A 126 -3.38 -2.71 -7.11
N ILE A 127 -3.99 -1.53 -6.94
CA ILE A 127 -3.58 -0.31 -7.62
C ILE A 127 -2.16 0.09 -7.21
N MET A 128 -1.90 0.18 -5.90
CA MET A 128 -0.61 0.60 -5.35
C MET A 128 0.53 -0.35 -5.74
N THR A 129 0.34 -1.67 -5.60
CA THR A 129 1.37 -2.69 -5.90
C THR A 129 1.73 -2.74 -7.38
N THR A 130 0.83 -2.33 -8.27
CA THR A 130 1.11 -2.18 -9.70
C THR A 130 1.90 -0.90 -9.99
N VAL A 131 1.48 0.23 -9.40
CA VAL A 131 2.01 1.56 -9.74
C VAL A 131 3.37 1.85 -9.09
N ILE A 132 3.56 1.49 -7.83
CA ILE A 132 4.76 1.81 -7.07
C ILE A 132 6.05 1.27 -7.71
N PRO A 133 6.18 -0.02 -8.09
CA PRO A 133 7.43 -0.54 -8.67
C PRO A 133 7.69 0.08 -10.05
N ILE A 134 6.64 0.38 -10.82
CA ILE A 134 6.77 1.11 -12.09
C ILE A 134 7.35 2.50 -11.82
N TRP A 135 6.77 3.24 -10.88
CA TRP A 135 7.22 4.59 -10.52
C TRP A 135 8.66 4.60 -10.04
N LEU A 136 9.04 3.64 -9.18
CA LEU A 136 10.43 3.50 -8.74
C LEU A 136 11.36 3.16 -9.91
N SER A 137 10.96 2.29 -10.84
CA SER A 137 11.81 1.95 -11.99
C SER A 137 12.03 3.13 -12.94
N GLU A 138 11.05 4.04 -13.03
CA GLU A 138 11.08 5.24 -13.88
C GLU A 138 11.86 6.39 -13.24
N CYS A 139 11.89 6.48 -11.91
CA CYS A 139 12.65 7.51 -11.19
C CYS A 139 14.12 7.14 -10.95
N THR A 140 14.53 5.90 -11.25
CA THR A 140 15.85 5.38 -10.88
C THR A 140 16.77 5.15 -12.06
N THR A 141 18.05 5.44 -11.86
CA THR A 141 19.09 5.20 -12.86
C THR A 141 19.26 3.68 -13.08
N PRO A 142 19.49 3.21 -14.31
CA PRO A 142 19.64 1.77 -14.60
C PRO A 142 20.65 1.04 -13.71
N LYS A 143 21.74 1.72 -13.33
CA LYS A 143 22.82 1.17 -12.49
C LYS A 143 22.41 0.94 -11.02
N SER A 144 21.45 1.70 -10.50
CA SER A 144 20.99 1.61 -9.09
C SER A 144 19.63 0.94 -8.93
N ARG A 145 18.85 0.77 -10.02
CA ARG A 145 17.50 0.23 -10.02
C ARG A 145 17.37 -1.08 -9.22
N GLY A 146 18.27 -2.04 -9.46
CA GLY A 146 18.23 -3.34 -8.77
C GLY A 146 18.36 -3.22 -7.25
N ARG A 147 19.27 -2.35 -6.76
CA ARG A 147 19.46 -2.11 -5.33
C ARG A 147 18.22 -1.49 -4.67
N MET A 148 17.55 -0.61 -5.41
CA MET A 148 16.38 0.12 -4.91
C MET A 148 15.14 -0.77 -4.87
N MET A 149 14.98 -1.63 -5.87
CA MET A 149 13.95 -2.69 -5.86
C MET A 149 14.19 -3.67 -4.71
N ALA A 150 15.44 -4.07 -4.47
CA ALA A 150 15.77 -4.93 -3.34
C ALA A 150 15.42 -4.27 -2.00
N MET A 151 15.76 -2.99 -1.82
CA MET A 151 15.40 -2.22 -0.62
C MET A 151 13.87 -2.16 -0.43
N GLN A 152 13.11 -2.04 -1.51
CA GLN A 152 11.65 -2.01 -1.45
C GLN A 152 11.06 -3.35 -0.98
N LEU A 153 11.58 -4.47 -1.49
CA LEU A 153 11.19 -5.80 -1.02
C LEU A 153 11.63 -6.06 0.43
N SER A 154 12.77 -5.53 0.86
CA SER A 154 13.17 -5.59 2.27
C SER A 154 12.19 -4.83 3.18
N ASN A 155 11.67 -3.68 2.73
CA ASN A 155 10.66 -2.93 3.49
C ASN A 155 9.30 -3.65 3.56
N LEU A 156 8.94 -4.43 2.54
CA LEU A 156 7.79 -5.33 2.61
C LEU A 156 7.96 -6.33 3.74
N ILE A 157 9.11 -7.02 3.81
CA ILE A 157 9.37 -7.98 4.91
C ILE A 157 9.36 -7.25 6.26
N MET A 158 9.89 -6.02 6.34
CA MET A 158 9.81 -5.22 7.56
C MET A 158 8.36 -4.94 7.99
N GLY A 159 7.49 -4.60 7.05
CA GLY A 159 6.05 -4.42 7.30
C GLY A 159 5.39 -5.69 7.84
N LEU A 160 5.74 -6.85 7.27
CA LEU A 160 5.29 -8.16 7.74
C LEU A 160 5.73 -8.42 9.19
N ILE A 161 6.97 -8.10 9.52
CA ILE A 161 7.52 -8.24 10.89
C ILE A 161 6.76 -7.34 11.86
N ILE A 162 6.52 -6.07 11.48
CA ILE A 162 5.76 -5.12 12.31
C ILE A 162 4.35 -5.65 12.59
N ALA A 163 3.66 -6.19 11.57
CA ALA A 163 2.34 -6.76 11.74
C ALA A 163 2.33 -7.94 12.73
N ASN A 164 3.28 -8.87 12.58
CA ASN A 164 3.38 -10.02 13.49
C ASN A 164 3.68 -9.61 14.93
N TRP A 165 4.55 -8.62 15.14
CA TRP A 165 4.83 -8.08 16.48
C TRP A 165 3.63 -7.34 17.08
N LEU A 166 2.88 -6.61 16.26
CA LEU A 166 1.66 -5.94 16.69
C LEU A 166 0.61 -6.97 17.12
N ASP A 167 0.38 -8.00 16.31
CA ASP A 167 -0.54 -9.09 16.63
C ASP A 167 -0.13 -9.83 17.90
N TYR A 168 1.16 -10.13 18.05
CA TYR A 168 1.70 -10.73 19.27
C TYR A 168 1.47 -9.85 20.50
N GLY A 169 1.72 -8.54 20.38
CA GLY A 169 1.48 -7.59 21.46
C GLY A 169 0.00 -7.46 21.84
N MET A 170 -0.89 -7.58 20.86
CA MET A 170 -2.34 -7.55 21.07
C MET A 170 -2.91 -8.90 21.55
N ALA A 171 -2.21 -10.01 21.35
CA ALA A 171 -2.68 -11.34 21.74
C ALA A 171 -2.96 -11.49 23.25
N SER A 172 -2.32 -10.68 24.08
CA SER A 172 -2.50 -10.70 25.55
C SER A 172 -3.65 -9.80 26.04
N TYR A 173 -4.24 -8.98 25.17
CA TYR A 173 -5.29 -8.04 25.56
C TYR A 173 -6.69 -8.63 25.32
N PRO A 174 -7.57 -8.63 26.34
CA PRO A 174 -8.93 -9.14 26.18
C PRO A 174 -9.82 -8.15 25.41
N GLY A 175 -10.74 -8.70 24.62
CA GLY A 175 -11.83 -7.98 23.95
C GLY A 175 -11.59 -7.57 22.50
N SER A 176 -12.59 -6.88 21.93
CA SER A 176 -12.64 -6.55 20.50
C SER A 176 -11.49 -5.67 19.99
N ILE A 177 -10.74 -5.02 20.88
CA ILE A 177 -9.59 -4.20 20.50
C ILE A 177 -8.45 -5.04 19.90
N GLN A 178 -8.35 -6.32 20.30
CA GLN A 178 -7.30 -7.24 19.86
C GLN A 178 -7.21 -7.35 18.33
N TRP A 179 -8.33 -7.45 17.64
CA TRP A 179 -8.37 -7.60 16.18
C TRP A 179 -8.69 -6.28 15.46
N ARG A 180 -9.41 -5.35 16.10
CA ARG A 180 -9.76 -4.06 15.49
C ARG A 180 -8.56 -3.13 15.38
N LEU A 181 -7.66 -3.13 16.36
CA LEU A 181 -6.49 -2.26 16.35
C LEU A 181 -5.52 -2.60 15.21
N PRO A 182 -5.14 -3.88 14.99
CA PRO A 182 -4.34 -4.24 13.81
C PRO A 182 -5.01 -3.86 12.48
N CYS A 183 -6.32 -4.04 12.35
CA CYS A 183 -7.05 -3.57 11.16
C CYS A 183 -6.98 -2.04 10.99
N ALA A 184 -7.18 -1.27 12.07
CA ALA A 184 -7.17 0.19 12.02
C ALA A 184 -5.76 0.76 11.80
N PHE A 185 -4.72 0.07 12.28
CA PHE A 185 -3.33 0.54 12.18
C PHE A 185 -2.85 0.66 10.72
N GLN A 186 -3.45 -0.11 9.80
CA GLN A 186 -3.26 0.03 8.35
C GLN A 186 -3.50 1.48 7.85
N ILE A 187 -4.45 2.20 8.46
CA ILE A 187 -4.79 3.58 8.11
C ILE A 187 -3.62 4.53 8.37
N VAL A 188 -2.78 4.25 9.38
CA VAL A 188 -1.61 5.08 9.70
C VAL A 188 -0.65 5.12 8.51
N PHE A 189 -0.37 3.96 7.91
CA PHE A 189 0.48 3.89 6.71
C PHE A 189 -0.17 4.59 5.51
N CYS A 190 -1.50 4.47 5.35
CA CYS A 190 -2.22 5.16 4.29
C CYS A 190 -2.11 6.68 4.43
N ILE A 191 -2.27 7.22 5.65
CA ILE A 191 -2.11 8.65 5.93
C ILE A 191 -0.69 9.12 5.57
N ILE A 192 0.33 8.35 5.97
CA ILE A 192 1.72 8.68 5.64
C ILE A 192 1.89 8.73 4.11
N VAL A 193 1.37 7.75 3.37
CA VAL A 193 1.44 7.77 1.90
C VAL A 193 0.70 8.99 1.33
N VAL A 194 -0.52 9.28 1.75
CA VAL A 194 -1.33 10.39 1.23
C VAL A 194 -0.71 11.76 1.54
N VAL A 195 -0.09 11.92 2.71
CA VAL A 195 0.55 13.17 3.12
C VAL A 195 1.89 13.37 2.43
N PHE A 196 2.73 12.34 2.37
CA PHE A 196 4.07 12.48 1.78
C PHE A 196 4.02 12.52 0.26
N MET A 197 3.15 11.73 -0.38
CA MET A 197 3.14 11.54 -1.83
C MET A 197 3.01 12.83 -2.66
N PRO A 198 2.17 13.82 -2.32
CA PRO A 198 2.05 15.08 -3.05
C PRO A 198 3.36 15.85 -3.21
N PHE A 199 4.27 15.71 -2.24
CA PHE A 199 5.55 16.41 -2.19
C PHE A 199 6.64 15.80 -3.08
N LEU A 200 6.39 14.61 -3.65
CA LEU A 200 7.34 13.93 -4.52
C LEU A 200 7.13 14.27 -6.00
N PRO A 201 8.22 14.18 -6.81
CA PRO A 201 8.15 14.39 -8.25
C PRO A 201 7.32 13.29 -8.91
N GLU A 202 6.52 13.67 -9.91
CA GLU A 202 5.87 12.70 -10.79
C GLU A 202 6.92 11.93 -11.61
N SER A 203 6.53 10.76 -12.13
CA SER A 203 7.41 9.97 -13.01
C SER A 203 7.97 10.83 -14.17
N PRO A 204 9.31 10.92 -14.32
CA PRO A 204 9.94 11.64 -15.44
C PRO A 204 9.51 11.09 -16.80
N ARG A 205 9.31 9.77 -16.88
CA ARG A 205 8.93 9.07 -18.12
C ARG A 205 7.49 9.39 -18.50
N TRP A 206 6.59 9.47 -17.53
CA TRP A 206 5.21 9.92 -17.76
C TRP A 206 5.16 11.39 -18.20
N LEU A 207 5.97 12.27 -17.59
CA LEU A 207 6.05 13.68 -17.99
C LEU A 207 6.52 13.87 -19.44
N CYS A 208 7.48 13.05 -19.90
CA CYS A 208 7.93 13.04 -21.30
C CYS A 208 6.87 12.46 -22.27
N ALA A 209 6.12 11.44 -21.84
CA ALA A 209 5.05 10.84 -22.65
C ALA A 209 3.81 11.75 -22.77
N ALA A 210 3.52 12.52 -21.72
CA ALA A 210 2.43 13.50 -21.68
C ALA A 210 2.79 14.85 -22.35
N GLU A 211 3.92 14.94 -23.07
CA GLU A 211 4.42 16.13 -23.78
C GLU A 211 4.68 17.36 -22.89
N LYS A 212 4.78 17.17 -21.57
CA LYS A 212 5.00 18.26 -20.59
C LYS A 212 6.47 18.64 -20.42
N LEU A 213 7.41 17.89 -21.01
CA LEU A 213 8.85 18.19 -21.05
C LEU A 213 9.43 17.80 -22.41
N PRO A 214 10.37 18.60 -22.97
CA PRO A 214 11.05 18.24 -24.22
C PRO A 214 11.89 16.96 -24.03
N ARG A 215 11.83 16.05 -25.00
CA ARG A 215 12.73 14.89 -25.07
C ARG A 215 14.17 15.42 -25.15
N ALA A 216 14.97 15.11 -24.13
CA ALA A 216 16.41 15.36 -24.13
C ALA A 216 17.14 14.30 -24.97
#